data_AF-V2V200-F1
#
_entry.id   AF-V2V200-F1
#
_cell.length_a   1.000
_cell.length_b   1.000
_cell.length_c   1.000
_cell.angle_alpha   90.00
_cell.angle_beta   90.00
_cell.angle_gamma   90.00
#
_symmetry.space_group_name_H-M   'P 1'
#
loop_
_entity.id
_entity.type
_entity.pdbx_description
1 polymer ?
#
loop_
_entity_poly.entity_id
_entity_poly.type
_entity_poly.pdbx_seq_one_letter_code
_entity_poly.pdbx_strand_id
1 'polypeptide(L)'
;MENLTTVELVCKSGTYLNHVSACLLRINTSYGVCGVEDHKIKAMLAVCLLPISNALKLLEQAQQQELELDFQPAITLLNGMHYMLEELITLDLNREYNAVCIDALMHVAQNFVETCVEEWGDL
;
A
#
# COMPACT_ATOMS: atom_id res chain seq x y z
N MET A 1 -11.33 -4.71 21.29
CA MET A 1 -11.20 -4.00 20.01
C MET A 1 -12.45 -3.14 19.87
N GLU A 2 -12.32 -1.87 19.52
CA GLU A 2 -13.49 -1.06 19.16
C GLU A 2 -14.23 -1.73 17.99
N ASN A 3 -15.56 -1.76 18.07
CA ASN A 3 -16.40 -2.16 16.95
C ASN A 3 -16.50 -0.97 16.00
N LEU A 4 -15.61 -0.93 15.02
CA LEU A 4 -15.62 0.06 13.96
C LEU A 4 -16.69 -0.31 12.93
N THR A 5 -17.31 0.70 12.32
CA THR A 5 -18.20 0.52 11.16
C THR A 5 -17.39 0.16 9.91
N THR A 6 -18.05 -0.41 8.90
CA THR A 6 -17.45 -0.68 7.58
C THR A 6 -16.75 0.56 7.00
N VAL A 7 -17.42 1.72 7.07
CA VAL A 7 -16.88 3.01 6.60
C VAL A 7 -15.63 3.42 7.38
N GLU A 8 -15.62 3.25 8.70
CA GLU A 8 -14.45 3.55 9.52
C GLU A 8 -13.27 2.62 9.22
N LEU A 9 -13.52 1.35 8.92
CA LEU A 9 -12.50 0.37 8.51
C LEU A 9 -11.88 0.77 7.17
N VAL A 10 -12.71 1.11 6.19
CA VAL A 10 -12.27 1.54 4.84
C VAL A 10 -11.49 2.85 4.93
N CYS A 11 -11.99 3.86 5.63
CA CYS A 11 -11.29 5.13 5.83
C CYS A 11 -9.92 4.96 6.51
N LYS A 12 -9.84 4.09 7.53
CA LYS A 12 -8.56 3.77 8.19
C LYS A 12 -7.61 3.02 7.25
N SER A 13 -8.12 2.12 6.42
CA SER A 13 -7.33 1.44 5.38
C SER A 13 -6.73 2.45 4.38
N GLY A 14 -7.56 3.37 3.86
CA GLY A 14 -7.10 4.46 2.99
C GLY A 14 -6.04 5.35 3.65
N THR A 15 -6.17 5.63 4.95
CA THR A 15 -5.14 6.38 5.70
C THR A 15 -3.79 5.67 5.71
N TYR A 16 -3.77 4.35 5.92
CA TYR A 16 -2.53 3.58 5.85
C TYR A 16 -1.91 3.60 4.45
N LEU A 17 -2.73 3.55 3.41
CA LEU A 17 -2.23 3.56 2.02
C LEU A 17 -1.77 4.92 1.55
N ASN A 18 -2.35 6.01 2.09
CA ASN A 18 -1.80 7.34 1.91
C ASN A 18 -0.40 7.45 2.53
N HIS A 19 -0.18 6.86 3.72
CA HIS A 19 1.16 6.79 4.32
C HIS A 19 2.14 5.96 3.47
N VAL A 20 1.68 4.85 2.90
CA VAL A 20 2.48 4.01 1.98
C VAL A 20 2.88 4.81 0.74
N SER A 21 1.93 5.47 0.09
CA SER A 21 2.17 6.36 -1.05
C SER A 21 3.22 7.43 -0.75
N ALA A 22 3.06 8.15 0.37
CA ALA A 22 4.01 9.18 0.78
C ALA A 22 5.42 8.60 1.07
N CYS A 23 5.49 7.42 1.68
CA CYS A 23 6.75 6.72 1.90
C CYS A 23 7.41 6.33 0.58
N LEU A 24 6.66 5.75 -0.35
CA LEU A 24 7.16 5.32 -1.66
C LEU A 24 7.62 6.52 -2.50
N LEU A 25 6.92 7.65 -2.47
CA LEU A 25 7.37 8.89 -3.11
C LEU A 25 8.74 9.35 -2.59
N ARG A 26 8.93 9.30 -1.27
CA ARG A 26 10.21 9.66 -0.65
C ARG A 26 11.32 8.66 -1.04
N ILE A 27 10.99 7.37 -1.07
CA ILE A 27 11.92 6.32 -1.48
C ILE A 27 12.31 6.49 -2.94
N ASN A 28 11.35 6.72 -3.83
CA ASN A 28 11.56 6.96 -5.25
C ASN A 28 12.51 8.14 -5.46
N THR A 29 12.26 9.26 -4.78
CA THR A 29 13.15 10.43 -4.79
C THR A 29 14.56 10.10 -4.29
N SER A 30 14.65 9.41 -3.15
CA SER A 30 15.93 9.02 -2.55
C SER A 30 16.74 8.11 -3.47
N TYR A 31 16.05 7.19 -4.16
CA TYR A 31 16.68 6.19 -4.99
C TYR A 31 17.06 6.70 -6.38
N GLY A 32 16.14 7.40 -7.04
CA GLY A 32 16.32 7.93 -8.40
C GLY A 32 17.12 9.23 -8.45
N VAL A 33 16.94 10.14 -7.48
CA VAL A 33 17.55 11.48 -7.52
C VAL A 33 18.78 11.56 -6.61
N CYS A 34 18.66 11.12 -5.36
CA CYS A 34 19.74 11.28 -4.38
C CYS A 34 20.81 10.19 -4.45
N GLY A 35 20.64 9.17 -5.30
CA GLY A 35 21.63 8.12 -5.47
C GLY A 35 21.82 7.22 -4.25
N VAL A 36 20.83 7.14 -3.35
CA VAL A 36 20.94 6.32 -2.13
C VAL A 36 21.20 4.85 -2.48
N GLU A 37 21.99 4.18 -1.64
CA GLU A 37 22.44 2.80 -1.82
C GLU A 37 21.29 1.80 -1.61
N ASP A 38 21.31 0.70 -2.36
CA ASP A 38 20.24 -0.30 -2.39
C ASP A 38 19.87 -0.83 -1.00
N HIS A 39 20.84 -1.13 -0.14
CA HIS A 39 20.56 -1.66 1.20
C HIS A 39 19.76 -0.67 2.08
N LYS A 40 19.96 0.64 1.91
CA LYS A 40 19.18 1.67 2.61
C LYS A 40 17.77 1.75 2.04
N ILE A 41 17.63 1.67 0.72
CA ILE A 41 16.33 1.64 0.05
C ILE A 41 15.52 0.42 0.46
N LYS A 42 16.12 -0.77 0.49
CA LYS A 42 15.50 -2.00 0.99
C LYS A 42 15.02 -1.85 2.44
N ALA A 43 15.84 -1.25 3.30
CA ALA A 43 15.44 -0.96 4.68
C ALA A 43 14.26 0.02 4.77
N MET A 44 14.22 1.03 3.89
CA MET A 44 13.10 1.97 3.82
C MET A 44 11.82 1.32 3.26
N LEU A 45 11.93 0.45 2.26
CA LEU A 45 10.81 -0.30 1.69
C LEU A 45 10.16 -1.22 2.73
N ALA A 46 10.95 -1.85 3.59
CA ALA A 46 10.45 -2.71 4.67
C ALA A 46 9.48 -1.98 5.62
N VAL A 47 9.62 -0.66 5.79
CA VAL A 47 8.69 0.16 6.59
C VAL A 47 7.27 0.20 5.98
N CYS A 48 7.14 -0.01 4.66
CA CYS A 48 5.86 0.00 3.96
C CYS A 48 5.04 -1.29 4.15
N LEU A 49 5.66 -2.40 4.55
CA LEU A 49 4.97 -3.68 4.74
C LEU A 49 3.93 -3.64 5.85
N LEU A 50 4.26 -3.01 6.99
CA LEU A 50 3.36 -2.90 8.14
C LEU A 50 2.07 -2.12 7.83
N PRO A 51 2.11 -0.91 7.27
CA PRO A 51 0.87 -0.19 6.92
C PRO A 51 0.05 -0.92 5.85
N ILE A 52 0.67 -1.60 4.86
CA ILE A 52 -0.08 -2.42 3.90
C ILE A 52 -0.78 -3.60 4.59
N SER A 53 -0.08 -4.30 5.49
CA SER A 53 -0.66 -5.39 6.27
C SER A 53 -1.84 -4.92 7.13
N ASN A 54 -1.73 -3.74 7.73
CA ASN A 54 -2.82 -3.15 8.50
C ASN A 54 -4.01 -2.76 7.61
N ALA A 55 -3.76 -2.17 6.45
CA ALA A 55 -4.80 -1.84 5.47
C ALA A 55 -5.55 -3.09 5.00
N LEU A 56 -4.82 -4.15 4.67
CA LEU A 56 -5.38 -5.44 4.25
C LEU A 56 -6.29 -6.03 5.34
N LYS A 57 -5.82 -6.09 6.59
CA LYS A 57 -6.59 -6.60 7.72
C LYS A 57 -7.90 -5.84 7.93
N LEU A 58 -7.88 -4.51 7.75
CA LEU A 58 -9.08 -3.68 7.90
C LEU A 58 -10.12 -3.96 6.81
N LEU A 59 -9.67 -4.19 5.57
CA LEU A 59 -10.57 -4.51 4.45
C LEU A 59 -11.11 -5.93 4.54
N GLU A 60 -10.30 -6.89 4.97
CA GLU A 60 -10.77 -8.26 5.25
C GLU A 60 -11.84 -8.24 6.36
N GLN A 61 -11.66 -7.40 7.39
CA GLN A 61 -12.67 -7.19 8.41
C GLN A 61 -13.92 -6.52 7.85
N ALA A 62 -13.79 -5.50 6.99
CA ALA A 62 -14.92 -4.83 6.35
C ALA A 62 -15.73 -5.80 5.48
N GLN A 63 -15.07 -6.65 4.69
CA GLN A 63 -15.68 -7.69 3.87
C GLN A 63 -16.49 -8.70 4.69
N GLN A 64 -16.04 -9.01 5.91
CA GLN A 64 -16.76 -9.90 6.82
C GLN A 64 -17.98 -9.22 7.46
N GLN A 65 -17.96 -7.90 7.62
CA GLN A 65 -19.05 -7.13 8.21
C GLN A 65 -20.16 -6.80 7.22
N GLU A 66 -19.80 -6.50 5.97
CA GLU A 66 -20.72 -6.00 4.94
C GLU A 66 -20.66 -6.86 3.67
N LEU A 67 -21.51 -7.90 3.62
CA LEU A 67 -21.51 -8.86 2.50
C LEU A 67 -22.02 -8.27 1.17
N GLU A 68 -22.71 -7.13 1.20
CA GLU A 68 -23.23 -6.48 -0.01
C GLU A 68 -22.16 -5.66 -0.76
N LEU A 69 -21.06 -5.30 -0.08
CA LEU A 69 -19.92 -4.62 -0.70
C LEU A 69 -18.84 -5.65 -1.06
N ASP A 70 -18.30 -5.52 -2.28
CA ASP A 70 -17.22 -6.37 -2.76
C ASP A 70 -15.87 -5.64 -2.64
N PHE A 71 -15.15 -5.90 -1.55
CA PHE A 71 -13.80 -5.42 -1.32
C PHE A 71 -12.73 -6.37 -1.86
N GLN A 72 -13.11 -7.49 -2.48
CA GLN A 72 -12.15 -8.49 -2.97
C GLN A 72 -11.15 -7.94 -4.00
N PRO A 73 -11.53 -7.02 -4.93
CA PRO A 73 -10.58 -6.39 -5.83
C PRO A 73 -9.49 -5.59 -5.07
N ALA A 74 -9.90 -4.82 -4.07
CA ALA A 74 -9.00 -4.04 -3.23
C ALA A 74 -8.06 -4.93 -2.40
N ILE A 75 -8.60 -5.99 -1.78
CA ILE A 75 -7.83 -7.00 -1.04
C ILE A 75 -6.80 -7.67 -1.95
N THR A 76 -7.19 -8.02 -3.18
CA THR A 76 -6.29 -8.66 -4.17
C THR A 76 -5.16 -7.73 -4.56
N LEU A 77 -5.48 -6.46 -4.82
CA LEU A 77 -4.49 -5.44 -5.16
C LEU A 77 -3.46 -5.23 -4.03
N LEU A 78 -3.92 -5.16 -2.79
CA LEU A 78 -3.03 -4.98 -1.63
C LEU A 78 -2.13 -6.19 -1.37
N ASN A 79 -2.65 -7.40 -1.56
CA ASN A 79 -1.81 -8.60 -1.53
C ASN A 79 -0.72 -8.52 -2.61
N GLY A 80 -1.07 -8.11 -3.84
CA GLY A 80 -0.10 -7.91 -4.91
C GLY A 80 0.98 -6.88 -4.55
N MET A 81 0.59 -5.74 -3.97
CA MET A 81 1.54 -4.74 -3.47
C MET A 81 2.45 -5.28 -2.38
N HIS A 82 1.90 -6.05 -1.44
CA HIS A 82 2.65 -6.66 -0.35
C HIS A 82 3.74 -7.60 -0.90
N TYR A 83 3.37 -8.54 -1.76
CA TYR A 83 4.32 -9.48 -2.37
C TYR A 83 5.40 -8.77 -3.19
N MET A 84 5.02 -7.77 -3.99
CA MET A 84 6.00 -7.02 -4.79
C MET A 84 6.99 -6.26 -3.89
N LEU A 85 6.55 -5.71 -2.76
CA LEU A 85 7.47 -5.10 -1.79
C LEU A 85 8.41 -6.12 -1.16
N GLU A 86 7.91 -7.29 -0.78
CA GLU A 86 8.76 -8.37 -0.27
C GLU A 86 9.82 -8.80 -1.29
N GLU A 87 9.45 -8.92 -2.56
CA GLU A 87 10.39 -9.21 -3.65
C GLU A 87 11.45 -8.10 -3.80
N LEU A 88 11.06 -6.83 -3.81
CA LEU A 88 12.01 -5.70 -3.91
C LEU A 88 12.98 -5.63 -2.72
N ILE A 89 12.54 -6.06 -1.54
CA ILE A 89 13.38 -6.11 -0.33
C ILE A 89 14.38 -7.27 -0.41
N THR A 90 13.94 -8.43 -0.89
CA THR A 90 14.70 -9.68 -0.80
C THR A 90 15.59 -9.96 -2.00
N LEU A 91 15.15 -9.58 -3.20
CA LEU A 91 15.84 -9.88 -4.45
C LEU A 91 16.91 -8.82 -4.77
N ASP A 92 18.03 -9.26 -5.33
CA ASP A 92 19.06 -8.37 -5.87
C ASP A 92 18.79 -8.10 -7.35
N LEU A 93 17.82 -7.22 -7.60
CA LEU A 93 17.41 -6.80 -8.93
C LEU A 93 18.19 -5.58 -9.40
N ASN A 94 18.15 -5.30 -10.71
CA ASN A 94 18.75 -4.09 -11.26
C ASN A 94 18.09 -2.83 -10.68
N ARG A 95 18.90 -1.80 -10.42
CA ARG A 95 18.48 -0.50 -9.89
C ARG A 95 17.34 0.15 -10.67
N GLU A 96 17.42 0.17 -12.00
CA GLU A 96 16.41 0.77 -12.86
C GLU A 96 15.08 0.02 -12.76
N TYR A 97 15.14 -1.31 -12.69
CA TYR A 97 13.97 -2.16 -12.46
C TYR A 97 13.32 -1.84 -11.11
N ASN A 98 14.13 -1.81 -10.04
CA ASN A 98 13.66 -1.46 -8.70
C ASN A 98 13.01 -0.07 -8.68
N ALA A 99 13.60 0.93 -9.33
CA ALA A 99 13.05 2.28 -9.40
C ALA A 99 11.67 2.31 -10.08
N VAL A 100 11.51 1.60 -11.21
CA VAL A 100 10.22 1.48 -11.90
C VAL A 100 9.17 0.80 -11.03
N CYS A 101 9.53 -0.28 -10.32
CA CYS A 101 8.59 -0.96 -9.43
C CYS A 101 8.17 -0.09 -8.24
N ILE A 102 9.10 0.67 -7.64
CA ILE A 102 8.79 1.60 -6.55
C ILE A 102 7.84 2.70 -7.03
N ASP A 103 8.09 3.24 -8.22
CA ASP A 103 7.22 4.24 -8.85
C ASP A 103 5.82 3.67 -9.15
N ALA A 104 5.74 2.47 -9.72
CA ALA A 104 4.47 1.79 -9.98
C ALA A 104 3.68 1.54 -8.67
N LEU A 105 4.33 1.04 -7.62
CA LEU A 105 3.72 0.81 -6.32
C LEU A 105 3.19 2.11 -5.69
N MET A 106 3.91 3.22 -5.86
CA MET A 106 3.45 4.54 -5.40
C MET A 106 2.12 4.92 -6.08
N HIS A 107 2.04 4.78 -7.40
CA HIS A 107 0.81 5.09 -8.15
C HIS A 107 -0.35 4.17 -7.76
N VAL A 108 -0.08 2.87 -7.57
CA VAL A 108 -1.11 1.92 -7.09
C VAL A 108 -1.62 2.33 -5.71
N ALA A 109 -0.73 2.71 -4.79
CA ALA A 109 -1.12 3.18 -3.46
C ALA A 109 -1.96 4.47 -3.52
N GLN A 110 -1.65 5.39 -4.43
CA GLN A 110 -2.42 6.63 -4.64
C GLN A 110 -3.80 6.35 -5.20
N ASN A 111 -3.88 5.57 -6.28
CA ASN A 111 -5.15 5.21 -6.91
C ASN A 111 -6.08 4.52 -5.91
N PHE A 112 -5.54 3.69 -5.01
CA PHE A 112 -6.36 3.05 -3.97
C PHE A 112 -7.03 4.07 -3.05
N VAL A 113 -6.31 5.13 -2.64
CA VAL A 113 -6.86 6.19 -1.79
C VAL A 113 -7.97 6.94 -2.52
N GLU A 114 -7.77 7.24 -3.80
CA GLU A 114 -8.77 7.88 -4.65
C GLU A 114 -10.02 7.01 -4.78
N THR A 115 -9.86 5.73 -5.11
CA THR A 115 -10.98 4.76 -5.20
C THR A 115 -11.71 4.61 -3.88
N CYS A 116 -11.02 4.57 -2.74
CA CYS A 116 -11.70 4.50 -1.44
C CYS A 116 -12.58 5.70 -1.16
N VAL A 117 -12.10 6.90 -1.52
CA VAL A 117 -12.86 8.14 -1.33
C VAL A 117 -14.04 8.20 -2.30
N GLU A 118 -13.83 7.84 -3.56
CA GLU A 118 -14.85 7.91 -4.61
C GLU A 118 -15.93 6.84 -4.49
N GLU A 119 -15.56 5.59 -4.20
CA GLU A 119 -16.52 4.46 -4.16
C GLU A 119 -17.16 4.28 -2.79
N TRP A 120 -16.46 4.62 -1.70
CA TRP A 120 -16.86 4.26 -0.34
C TRP A 120 -16.86 5.44 0.65
N GLY A 121 -16.50 6.65 0.22
CA GLY A 121 -16.41 7.83 1.10
C GLY A 121 -17.75 8.39 1.56
N ASP A 122 -18.83 8.08 0.83
CA ASP A 122 -20.20 8.57 1.09
C ASP A 122 -21.18 7.46 1.56
N LEU A 123 -20.67 6.25 1.83
CA LEU A 123 -21.48 5.13 2.38
C LEU A 123 -21.95 5.41 3.82
#